data_AF-A0A4Q2ZA06-F1
#
_entry.id   AF-A0A4Q2ZA06-F1
#
_cell.length_a   1.000
_cell.length_b   1.000
_cell.length_c   1.000
_cell.angle_alpha   90.00
_cell.angle_beta   90.00
_cell.angle_gamma   90.00
#
_symmetry.space_group_name_H-M   'P 1'
#
loop_
_entity.id
_entity.type
_entity.pdbx_description
1 polymer ?
#
loop_
_entity_poly.entity_id
_entity_poly.type
_entity_poly.pdbx_seq_one_letter_code
_entity_poly.pdbx_strand_id
1 'polypeptide(L)'
;MNTSQDQNASRVILKDGRSRIADWPHTSSHLTVGDRVEIPQDISATIPGFLTEGTVSRVEFDTATGGWSIEVEVGCPVAESQRPVIILNASRIDESQRAEVEAHLRKRVDYPIFDWEDSYESSPVLRIHDHGANLQEKLPQLRSEILKMLKVSPELSVI
;
A
#
# COMPACT_ATOMS: atom_id res chain seq x y z
N MET A 1 23.10 -40.44 3.58
CA MET A 1 23.26 -39.26 2.70
C MET A 1 22.13 -38.32 3.06
N ASN A 2 22.44 -37.21 3.73
CA ASN A 2 21.45 -36.21 4.12
C ASN A 2 20.94 -35.54 2.86
N THR A 3 19.64 -35.64 2.63
CA THR A 3 18.90 -34.81 1.69
C THR A 3 18.94 -33.38 2.19
N SER A 4 19.78 -32.55 1.58
CA SER A 4 19.65 -31.10 1.64
C SER A 4 18.31 -30.76 1.00
N GLN A 5 17.26 -30.66 1.80
CA GLN A 5 16.00 -30.07 1.36
C GLN A 5 16.30 -28.65 0.90
N ASP A 6 15.97 -28.39 -0.36
CA ASP A 6 15.99 -27.08 -0.98
C ASP A 6 15.41 -26.04 -0.02
N GLN A 7 16.28 -25.19 0.53
CA GLN A 7 15.87 -23.88 1.01
C GLN A 7 15.54 -23.07 -0.24
N ASN A 8 14.37 -23.32 -0.85
CA ASN A 8 13.82 -22.42 -1.85
C ASN A 8 13.65 -21.06 -1.15
N ALA A 9 14.58 -20.14 -1.42
CA ALA A 9 14.58 -18.80 -0.84
C ALA A 9 13.23 -18.16 -1.17
N SER A 10 12.38 -18.04 -0.17
CA SER A 10 11.10 -17.39 -0.33
C SER A 10 11.26 -15.93 0.09
N ARG A 11 10.64 -15.01 -0.61
CA ARG A 11 10.65 -13.59 -0.26
C ARG A 11 9.22 -13.15 -0.02
N VAL A 12 8.97 -12.56 1.13
CA VAL A 12 7.70 -11.90 1.41
C VAL A 12 7.79 -10.46 0.94
N ILE A 13 6.82 -10.05 0.15
CA ILE A 13 6.61 -8.68 -0.33
C ILE A 13 5.38 -8.15 0.39
N LEU A 14 5.57 -7.20 1.28
CA LEU A 14 4.49 -6.56 2.02
C LEU A 14 3.90 -5.43 1.18
N LYS A 15 2.58 -5.41 1.07
CA LYS A 15 1.82 -4.47 0.28
C LYS A 15 0.70 -3.83 1.09
N ASP A 16 0.40 -2.59 0.72
CA ASP A 16 -0.82 -1.89 1.10
C ASP A 16 -1.61 -1.62 -0.18
N GLY A 17 -2.60 -2.47 -0.44
CA GLY A 17 -3.38 -2.50 -1.65
C GLY A 17 -2.51 -2.77 -2.87
N ARG A 18 -2.14 -1.72 -3.60
CA ARG A 18 -1.41 -1.84 -4.87
C ARG A 18 0.10 -1.70 -4.71
N SER A 19 0.56 -1.24 -3.56
CA SER A 19 1.92 -0.76 -3.44
C SER A 19 2.75 -1.53 -2.45
N ARG A 20 3.98 -1.85 -2.86
CA ARG A 20 4.99 -2.48 -2.01
C ARG A 20 5.51 -1.48 -0.99
N ILE A 21 5.48 -1.87 0.27
CA ILE A 21 5.96 -1.04 1.39
C ILE A 21 7.19 -1.61 2.08
N ALA A 22 7.36 -2.93 2.11
CA ALA A 22 8.52 -3.60 2.68
C ALA A 22 8.70 -5.00 2.08
N ASP A 23 9.80 -5.66 2.40
CA ASP A 23 10.02 -7.06 2.06
C ASP A 23 11.09 -7.68 2.97
N TRP A 24 11.06 -9.00 3.11
CA TRP A 24 12.05 -9.75 3.87
C TRP A 24 12.19 -11.18 3.35
N PRO A 25 13.34 -11.84 3.59
CA PRO A 25 13.49 -13.26 3.30
C PRO A 25 12.61 -14.10 4.25
N HIS A 26 12.02 -15.16 3.72
CA HIS A 26 11.20 -16.11 4.47
C HIS A 26 11.73 -17.52 4.24
N THR A 27 11.99 -18.22 5.33
CA THR A 27 12.77 -19.46 5.33
C THR A 27 11.96 -20.71 5.70
N SER A 28 10.65 -20.61 5.95
CA SER A 28 9.87 -21.79 6.37
C SER A 28 8.37 -21.69 6.10
N SER A 29 7.79 -22.83 5.73
CA SER A 29 6.37 -23.11 5.41
C SER A 29 5.89 -22.64 4.03
N HIS A 30 5.17 -23.54 3.35
CA HIS A 30 4.41 -23.22 2.14
C HIS A 30 3.24 -22.32 2.56
N LEU A 31 3.47 -21.01 2.55
CA LEU A 31 2.38 -20.05 2.67
C LEU A 31 1.46 -20.20 1.46
N THR A 32 0.17 -20.09 1.73
CA THR A 32 -0.92 -20.15 0.77
C THR A 32 -1.76 -18.89 0.87
N VAL A 33 -2.51 -18.58 -0.21
CA VAL A 33 -3.40 -17.43 -0.22
C VAL A 33 -4.42 -17.54 0.92
N GLY A 34 -4.52 -16.50 1.74
CA GLY A 34 -5.36 -16.46 2.93
C GLY A 34 -4.61 -16.67 4.25
N ASP A 35 -3.37 -17.17 4.21
CA ASP A 35 -2.58 -17.35 5.44
C ASP A 35 -2.24 -16.00 6.08
N ARG A 36 -2.19 -15.98 7.41
CA ARG A 36 -1.75 -14.82 8.18
C ARG A 36 -0.25 -14.88 8.40
N VAL A 37 0.41 -13.74 8.22
CA VAL A 37 1.87 -13.62 8.34
C VAL A 37 2.18 -12.50 9.31
N GLU A 38 2.86 -12.85 10.39
CA GLU A 38 3.44 -11.88 11.32
C GLU A 38 4.58 -11.11 10.63
N ILE A 39 4.55 -9.80 10.76
CA ILE A 39 5.57 -8.91 10.20
C ILE A 39 6.72 -8.84 11.21
N PRO A 40 7.97 -9.14 10.78
CA PRO A 40 9.14 -9.07 11.66
C PRO A 40 9.27 -7.72 12.36
N GLN A 41 9.73 -7.72 13.61
CA GLN A 41 9.76 -6.52 14.45
C GLN A 41 10.60 -5.39 13.83
N ASP A 42 11.76 -5.75 13.26
CA ASP A 42 12.66 -4.83 12.55
C ASP A 42 11.98 -4.19 11.33
N ILE A 43 11.15 -4.94 10.61
CA ILE A 43 10.31 -4.40 9.54
C ILE A 43 9.20 -3.52 10.12
N SER A 44 8.43 -4.00 11.10
CA SER A 44 7.30 -3.26 11.69
C SER A 44 7.72 -1.90 12.27
N ALA A 45 8.94 -1.82 12.83
CA ALA A 45 9.49 -0.58 13.38
C ALA A 45 9.74 0.48 12.30
N THR A 46 9.90 0.08 11.04
CA THR A 46 10.03 0.99 9.90
C THR A 46 8.69 1.44 9.32
N ILE A 47 7.58 0.80 9.72
CA ILE A 47 6.22 1.04 9.19
C ILE A 47 5.15 1.16 10.30
N PRO A 48 5.31 2.05 11.30
CA PRO A 48 4.44 2.16 12.48
C PRO A 48 2.96 2.44 12.17
N GLY A 49 2.63 2.90 10.96
CA GLY A 49 1.25 3.13 10.50
C GLY A 49 0.46 1.89 10.10
N PHE A 50 1.07 0.71 10.12
CA PHE A 50 0.50 -0.54 9.62
C PHE A 50 0.31 -1.57 10.74
N LEU A 51 -0.59 -2.52 10.52
CA LEU A 51 -0.75 -3.68 11.40
C LEU A 51 0.55 -4.48 11.43
N THR A 52 0.76 -5.24 12.51
CA THR A 52 1.91 -6.14 12.67
C THR A 52 1.68 -7.52 12.06
N GLU A 53 0.55 -7.71 11.38
CA GLU A 53 0.17 -8.95 10.71
C GLU A 53 -0.55 -8.61 9.40
N GLY A 54 -0.23 -9.34 8.34
CA GLY A 54 -0.90 -9.25 7.05
C GLY A 54 -1.49 -10.58 6.60
N THR A 55 -2.21 -10.56 5.48
CA THR A 55 -2.79 -11.75 4.84
C THR A 55 -2.10 -11.99 3.50
N VAL A 56 -1.71 -13.24 3.22
CA VAL A 56 -1.15 -13.63 1.93
C VAL A 56 -2.21 -13.45 0.83
N SER A 57 -1.92 -12.59 -0.15
CA SER A 57 -2.80 -12.32 -1.29
C SER A 57 -2.36 -13.06 -2.55
N ARG A 58 -1.07 -13.36 -2.69
CA ARG A 58 -0.51 -14.05 -3.86
C ARG A 58 0.71 -14.86 -3.50
N VAL A 59 0.86 -16.03 -4.13
CA VAL A 59 2.04 -16.89 -4.01
C VAL A 59 2.42 -17.34 -5.43
N GLU A 60 3.63 -17.02 -5.86
CA GLU A 60 4.10 -17.30 -7.22
C GLU A 60 5.55 -17.79 -7.19
N PHE A 61 5.87 -18.79 -8.03
CA PHE A 61 7.25 -19.24 -8.19
C PHE A 61 7.97 -18.34 -9.18
N ASP A 62 8.98 -17.62 -8.71
CA ASP A 62 9.84 -16.79 -9.55
C ASP A 62 10.94 -17.66 -10.16
N THR A 63 10.75 -17.96 -11.45
CA THR A 63 11.69 -18.75 -12.24
C THR A 63 13.05 -18.08 -12.44
N ALA A 64 13.15 -16.75 -12.33
CA ALA A 64 14.40 -16.03 -12.48
C ALA A 64 15.28 -16.14 -11.23
N THR A 65 14.67 -16.16 -10.04
CA THR A 65 15.39 -16.29 -8.77
C THR A 65 15.42 -17.72 -8.23
N GLY A 66 14.62 -18.63 -8.80
CA GLY A 66 14.52 -20.02 -8.33
C GLY A 66 13.85 -20.13 -6.96
N GLY A 67 12.98 -19.17 -6.62
CA GLY A 67 12.38 -19.02 -5.30
C GLY A 67 10.89 -18.68 -5.36
N TRP A 68 10.23 -18.62 -4.20
CA TRP A 68 8.83 -18.22 -4.11
C TRP A 68 8.72 -16.73 -3.76
N SER A 69 7.89 -16.01 -4.52
CA SER A 69 7.44 -14.65 -4.20
C SER A 69 6.08 -14.73 -3.52
N ILE A 70 5.99 -14.17 -2.33
CA ILE A 70 4.79 -14.23 -1.48
C ILE A 70 4.35 -12.80 -1.23
N GLU A 71 3.21 -12.40 -1.77
CA GLU A 71 2.63 -11.09 -1.47
C GLU A 71 1.73 -11.17 -0.26
N VAL A 72 1.93 -10.24 0.66
CA VAL A 72 1.16 -10.10 1.90
C VAL A 72 0.55 -8.71 1.92
N GLU A 73 -0.78 -8.62 1.99
CA GLU A 73 -1.49 -7.36 2.17
C GLU A 73 -1.62 -7.05 3.66
N VAL A 74 -1.26 -5.83 4.06
CA VAL A 74 -1.37 -5.34 5.44
C VAL A 74 -2.31 -4.14 5.50
N GLY A 75 -3.09 -4.08 6.58
CA GLY A 75 -4.02 -2.98 6.83
C GLY A 75 -3.47 -1.92 7.78
N CYS A 76 -4.29 -0.89 8.03
CA CYS A 76 -4.06 0.12 9.06
C CYS A 76 -4.74 -0.26 10.39
N PRO A 77 -4.08 -0.10 11.55
CA PRO A 77 -4.71 -0.30 12.85
C PRO A 77 -5.66 0.85 13.25
N VAL A 78 -5.54 2.04 12.66
CA VAL A 78 -6.38 3.20 12.99
C VAL A 78 -7.78 2.97 12.44
N ALA A 79 -8.85 3.26 13.19
CA ALA A 79 -10.21 3.12 12.65
C ALA A 79 -10.44 4.12 11.50
N GLU A 80 -11.15 3.72 10.43
CA GLU A 80 -11.41 4.59 9.27
C GLU A 80 -11.95 5.99 9.64
N SER A 81 -12.84 6.05 10.64
CA SER A 81 -13.45 7.29 11.15
C SER A 81 -12.48 8.25 11.84
N GLN A 82 -11.32 7.76 12.27
CA GLN A 82 -10.27 8.53 12.93
C GLN A 82 -9.15 8.91 11.97
N ARG A 83 -9.19 8.40 10.75
CA ARG A 83 -8.18 8.72 9.74
C ARG A 83 -8.61 10.01 9.02
N PRO A 84 -7.74 11.01 8.90
CA PRO A 84 -8.00 12.12 7.99
C PRO A 84 -8.22 11.58 6.57
N VAL A 85 -9.18 12.15 5.84
CA VAL A 85 -9.56 11.71 4.50
C VAL A 85 -9.37 12.86 3.53
N ILE A 86 -8.60 12.62 2.47
CA ILE A 86 -8.68 13.43 1.25
C ILE A 86 -9.64 12.71 0.31
N ILE A 87 -10.56 13.44 -0.32
CA ILE A 87 -11.36 12.92 -1.41
C ILE A 87 -10.90 13.64 -2.67
N LEU A 88 -10.27 12.90 -3.58
CA LEU A 88 -9.90 13.42 -4.90
C LEU A 88 -10.81 12.80 -5.95
N ASN A 89 -11.47 13.64 -6.73
CA ASN A 89 -12.20 13.20 -7.92
C ASN A 89 -11.20 12.73 -8.99
N ALA A 90 -11.10 11.42 -9.18
CA ALA A 90 -10.06 10.77 -9.97
C ALA A 90 -10.59 10.13 -11.28
N SER A 91 -11.76 10.56 -11.78
CA SER A 91 -12.54 9.85 -12.84
C SER A 91 -11.83 9.65 -14.17
N ARG A 92 -10.65 10.24 -14.33
CA ARG A 92 -9.85 10.17 -15.54
C ARG A 92 -8.37 9.89 -15.26
N ILE A 93 -8.05 9.38 -14.07
CA ILE A 93 -6.68 9.04 -13.70
C ILE A 93 -6.39 7.61 -14.16
N ASP A 94 -5.51 7.47 -15.15
CA ASP A 94 -5.01 6.17 -15.59
C ASP A 94 -4.05 5.55 -14.57
N GLU A 95 -3.72 4.27 -14.74
CA GLU A 95 -2.87 3.54 -13.80
C GLU A 95 -1.49 4.16 -13.59
N SER A 96 -0.88 4.72 -14.65
CA SER A 96 0.43 5.36 -14.56
C SER A 96 0.37 6.62 -13.69
N GLN A 97 -0.69 7.41 -13.85
CA GLN A 97 -0.94 8.60 -13.06
C GLN A 97 -1.27 8.26 -11.60
N ARG A 98 -2.01 7.16 -11.33
CA ARG A 98 -2.25 6.69 -9.96
C ARG A 98 -0.93 6.38 -9.24
N ALA A 99 -0.03 5.65 -9.92
CA ALA A 99 1.28 5.32 -9.38
C ALA A 99 2.13 6.58 -9.10
N GLU A 100 2.10 7.59 -9.98
CA GLU A 100 2.77 8.87 -9.76
C GLU A 100 2.22 9.61 -8.52
N VAL A 101 0.90 9.66 -8.37
CA VAL A 101 0.24 10.30 -7.21
C VAL A 101 0.62 9.61 -5.91
N GLU A 102 0.55 8.28 -5.85
CA GLU A 102 0.96 7.52 -4.68
C GLU A 102 2.44 7.73 -4.34
N ALA A 103 3.32 7.71 -5.35
CA ALA A 103 4.74 7.93 -5.17
C ALA A 103 5.06 9.35 -4.66
N HIS A 104 4.31 10.36 -5.10
CA HIS A 104 4.42 11.72 -4.58
C HIS A 104 3.96 11.80 -3.13
N LEU A 105 2.80 11.22 -2.81
CA LEU A 105 2.24 11.24 -1.47
C LEU A 105 3.11 10.52 -0.44
N ARG A 106 3.73 9.39 -0.81
CA ARG A 106 4.73 8.69 0.03
C ARG A 106 5.96 9.53 0.40
N LYS A 107 6.25 10.61 -0.35
CA LYS A 107 7.34 11.55 0.00
C LYS A 107 6.90 12.65 0.94
N ARG A 108 5.59 12.86 1.12
CA ARG A 108 5.03 14.03 1.79
C ARG A 108 4.24 13.67 3.05
N VAL A 109 3.69 12.46 3.05
CA VAL A 109 2.88 11.88 4.11
C VAL A 109 3.64 10.70 4.67
N ASP A 110 3.74 10.65 5.99
CA ASP A 110 4.38 9.53 6.68
C ASP A 110 3.40 8.36 6.73
N TYR A 111 3.83 7.21 6.19
CA TYR A 111 3.05 5.97 6.16
C TYR A 111 1.65 6.13 5.56
N PRO A 112 1.53 6.68 4.33
CA PRO A 112 0.23 6.91 3.73
C PRO A 112 -0.41 5.59 3.34
N ILE A 113 -1.70 5.49 3.62
CA ILE A 113 -2.53 4.37 3.20
C ILE A 113 -3.50 4.86 2.14
N PHE A 114 -3.54 4.15 1.02
CA PHE A 114 -4.26 4.57 -0.17
C PHE A 114 -5.44 3.64 -0.44
N ASP A 115 -6.64 4.20 -0.42
CA ASP A 115 -7.85 3.51 -0.84
C ASP A 115 -8.41 4.19 -2.09
N TRP A 116 -8.29 3.48 -3.23
CA TRP A 116 -8.87 3.89 -4.50
C TRP A 116 -10.25 3.26 -4.63
N GLU A 117 -11.29 4.05 -4.41
CA GLU A 117 -12.66 3.61 -4.67
C GLU A 117 -12.99 3.83 -6.15
N ASP A 118 -13.02 2.74 -6.91
CA ASP A 118 -13.50 2.74 -8.28
C ASP A 118 -15.05 2.66 -8.24
N SER A 119 -15.72 3.82 -8.33
CA SER A 119 -17.19 3.88 -8.40
C SER A 119 -17.67 4.00 -9.84
N TYR A 120 -18.71 3.24 -10.19
CA TYR A 120 -19.42 3.37 -11.47
C TYR A 120 -20.43 4.52 -11.46
N GLU A 121 -20.85 4.98 -10.28
CA GLU A 121 -21.90 5.99 -10.08
C GLU A 121 -21.35 7.36 -9.71
N SER A 122 -20.19 7.41 -9.06
CA SER A 122 -19.49 8.61 -8.67
C SER A 122 -18.11 8.65 -9.29
N SER A 123 -17.51 9.83 -9.34
CA SER A 123 -16.10 9.92 -9.66
C SER A 123 -15.28 9.10 -8.65
N PRO A 124 -14.26 8.34 -9.08
CA PRO A 124 -13.43 7.55 -8.19
C PRO A 124 -12.74 8.46 -7.20
N VAL A 125 -12.55 7.94 -6.01
CA VAL A 125 -12.07 8.68 -4.85
C VAL A 125 -10.76 8.06 -4.42
N LEU A 126 -9.69 8.84 -4.41
CA LEU A 126 -8.49 8.46 -3.66
C LEU A 126 -8.64 8.95 -2.22
N ARG A 127 -8.74 8.02 -1.27
CA ARG A 127 -8.60 8.28 0.16
C ARG A 127 -7.14 8.06 0.58
N ILE A 128 -6.61 9.02 1.33
CA ILE A 128 -5.25 8.96 1.88
C ILE A 128 -5.37 9.09 3.39
N HIS A 129 -4.74 8.18 4.11
CA HIS A 129 -4.67 8.20 5.57
C HIS A 129 -3.21 8.32 6.01
N ASP A 130 -2.89 9.23 6.93
CA ASP A 130 -1.56 9.30 7.55
C ASP A 130 -1.56 8.67 8.93
N HIS A 131 -0.41 8.14 9.32
CA HIS A 131 -0.14 7.82 10.72
C HIS A 131 0.50 9.05 11.38
N GLY A 132 -0.31 10.06 11.72
CA GLY A 132 0.17 11.30 12.31
C GLY A 132 -0.93 12.34 12.54
N ALA A 133 -0.60 13.41 13.27
CA ALA A 133 -1.54 14.50 13.57
C ALA A 133 -1.56 15.61 12.48
N ASN A 134 -0.71 15.53 11.47
CA ASN A 134 -0.37 16.68 10.62
C ASN A 134 -0.85 16.59 9.17
N LEU A 135 -1.51 15.49 8.74
CA LEU A 135 -2.07 15.45 7.39
C LEU A 135 -3.10 16.56 7.19
N GLN A 136 -3.97 16.80 8.17
CA GLN A 136 -5.01 17.84 8.14
C GLN A 136 -4.43 19.23 7.78
N GLU A 137 -3.29 19.60 8.38
CA GLU A 137 -2.62 20.88 8.11
C GLU A 137 -2.00 20.94 6.71
N LYS A 138 -1.50 19.81 6.21
CA LYS A 138 -0.87 19.68 4.89
C LYS A 138 -1.89 19.52 3.75
N LEU A 139 -3.16 19.24 4.06
CA LEU A 139 -4.20 18.90 3.07
C LEU A 139 -4.34 19.90 1.93
N PRO A 140 -4.47 21.22 2.17
CA PRO A 140 -4.69 22.17 1.08
C PRO A 140 -3.53 22.17 0.08
N GLN A 141 -2.30 22.02 0.60
CA GLN A 141 -1.09 21.96 -0.21
C GLN A 141 -1.01 20.65 -1.02
N LEU A 142 -1.23 19.50 -0.38
CA LEU A 142 -1.19 18.20 -1.05
C LEU A 142 -2.23 18.11 -2.17
N ARG A 143 -3.45 18.60 -1.93
CA ARG A 143 -4.49 18.67 -2.95
C ARG A 143 -4.06 19.51 -4.14
N SER A 144 -3.46 20.69 -3.91
CA SER A 144 -2.97 21.54 -4.99
C SER A 144 -1.84 20.87 -5.79
N GLU A 145 -0.91 20.18 -5.13
CA GLU A 145 0.18 19.46 -5.77
C GLU A 145 -0.34 18.34 -6.68
N ILE A 146 -1.27 17.52 -6.18
CA ILE A 146 -1.83 16.39 -6.94
C ILE A 146 -2.64 16.88 -8.15
N LEU A 147 -3.45 17.93 -8.00
CA LEU A 147 -4.19 18.51 -9.12
C LEU A 147 -3.27 19.02 -10.22
N LYS A 148 -2.14 19.63 -9.85
CA LYS A 148 -1.11 20.07 -10.81
C LYS A 148 -0.47 18.88 -11.52
N MET A 149 -0.12 17.81 -10.78
CA MET A 149 0.48 16.60 -11.35
C MET A 149 -0.44 15.95 -12.38
N LEU A 150 -1.71 15.82 -12.04
CA LEU A 150 -2.70 15.16 -12.88
C LEU A 150 -3.12 16.00 -14.10
N LYS A 151 -2.66 17.26 -14.21
CA LYS A 151 -3.04 18.22 -15.27
C LYS A 151 -4.56 18.36 -15.45
N VAL A 152 -5.34 17.98 -14.44
CA VAL A 152 -6.79 18.15 -14.46
C VAL A 152 -7.09 19.57 -14.01
N SER A 153 -7.82 20.31 -14.86
CA SER A 153 -8.40 21.59 -14.46
C SER A 153 -9.27 21.36 -13.21
N PRO A 154 -9.28 22.28 -12.23
CA PRO A 154 -10.05 22.12 -11.01
C PRO A 154 -11.56 22.27 -11.29
N GLU A 155 -12.20 21.23 -11.82
CA GLU A 155 -13.63 21.03 -11.61
C GLU A 155 -13.78 20.19 -10.34
N LEU A 156 -13.49 20.85 -9.21
CA LEU A 156 -13.68 20.27 -7.88
C LEU A 156 -14.85 20.99 -7.22
N SER A 157 -16.03 20.42 -7.38
CA SER A 157 -17.12 20.66 -6.45
C SER A 157 -16.73 20.08 -5.10
N VAL A 158 -16.66 20.94 -4.09
CA VAL A 158 -16.66 20.54 -2.68
C VAL A 158 -18.12 20.26 -2.33
N ILE A 159 -18.43 19.03 -1.93
CA ILE A 159 -19.60 18.74 -1.09
C ILE A 159 -19.06 18.53 0.31
#